data_AF-A0AAV9WYI6-F1
#
_entry.id   AF-A0AAV9WYI6-F1
#
_cell.length_a   1.000
_cell.length_b   1.000
_cell.length_c   1.000
_cell.angle_alpha   90.00
_cell.angle_beta   90.00
_cell.angle_gamma   90.00
#
_symmetry.space_group_name_H-M   'P 1'
#
loop_
_entity.id
_entity.type
_entity.pdbx_description
1 polymer ?
#
loop_
_entity_poly.entity_id
_entity_poly.type
_entity_poly.pdbx_seq_one_letter_code
_entity_poly.pdbx_strand_id
1 'polypeptide(L)'
;MASPIRPRCFLDLQHGTEPIGRVVIELFTDKTPKTCENFRSLCTASSSSELSYKSSIFHRVIEEFMIQGGDITRGDGKGGRSIYGDTFEDENLGWCDIDKEGLVCMANRGKDTNSSQYVWCYISFGIITVTLSIR
;
A
#
# COMPACT_ATOMS: atom_id res chain seq x y z
N MET A 1 17.45 3.52 24.03
CA MET A 1 18.06 3.50 22.68
C MET A 1 17.16 4.35 21.80
N ALA A 2 17.69 5.29 21.02
CA ALA A 2 16.87 6.10 20.11
C ALA A 2 16.16 5.16 19.11
N SER A 3 14.85 5.34 18.92
CA SER A 3 14.14 4.61 17.87
C SER A 3 14.83 4.91 16.53
N PRO A 4 15.12 3.90 15.69
CA PRO A 4 15.67 4.16 14.36
C PRO A 4 14.76 5.14 13.61
N ILE A 5 15.36 6.10 12.91
CA ILE A 5 14.62 7.06 12.08
C ILE A 5 14.02 6.29 10.91
N ARG A 6 12.71 6.04 10.97
CA ARG A 6 11.98 5.35 9.92
C ARG A 6 11.53 6.34 8.85
N PRO A 7 11.67 6.00 7.56
CA PRO A 7 11.16 6.85 6.51
C PRO A 7 9.64 6.87 6.54
N ARG A 8 9.08 8.02 6.18
CA ARG A 8 7.64 8.21 6.03
C ARG A 8 7.34 8.56 4.58
N CYS A 9 6.29 7.95 4.04
CA CYS A 9 5.69 8.35 2.78
C CYS A 9 4.27 8.86 3.04
N PHE A 10 3.67 9.46 2.03
CA PHE A 10 2.29 9.92 2.13
C PHE A 10 1.54 9.62 0.85
N LEU A 11 0.22 9.49 0.99
CA LEU A 11 -0.73 9.37 -0.10
C LEU A 11 -1.78 10.45 0.07
N ASP A 12 -1.92 11.31 -0.94
CA ASP A 12 -3.02 12.26 -1.02
C ASP A 12 -4.22 11.55 -1.63
N LEU A 13 -5.31 11.50 -0.88
CA LEU A 13 -6.54 10.83 -1.25
C LEU A 13 -7.56 11.82 -1.79
N GLN A 14 -8.28 11.39 -2.82
CA GLN A 14 -9.37 12.17 -3.43
C GLN A 14 -10.55 11.25 -3.72
N HIS A 15 -11.76 11.78 -3.61
CA HIS A 15 -13.01 11.13 -4.02
C HIS A 15 -13.58 11.92 -5.20
N GLY A 16 -13.57 11.32 -6.39
CA GLY A 16 -13.86 12.05 -7.62
C GLY A 16 -12.86 13.21 -7.81
N THR A 17 -13.35 14.44 -7.73
CA THR A 17 -12.54 15.67 -7.84
C THR A 17 -12.23 16.32 -6.49
N GLU A 18 -12.78 15.80 -5.40
CA GLU A 18 -12.65 16.40 -4.07
C GLU A 18 -11.50 15.77 -3.29
N PRO A 19 -10.53 16.56 -2.78
CA PRO A 19 -9.48 16.03 -1.91
C PRO A 19 -10.07 15.66 -0.55
N ILE A 20 -9.87 14.40 -0.13
CA ILE A 20 -10.38 13.88 1.16
C ILE A 20 -9.36 14.10 2.27
N GLY A 21 -8.06 14.05 1.94
CA GLY A 21 -7.00 14.26 2.91
C GLY A 21 -5.72 13.53 2.56
N ARG A 22 -4.75 13.61 3.49
CA ARG A 22 -3.44 12.97 3.36
C ARG A 22 -3.28 11.88 4.39
N VAL A 23 -2.91 10.69 3.95
CA VAL A 23 -2.48 9.59 4.82
C VAL A 23 -0.95 9.57 4.84
N VAL A 24 -0.37 9.58 6.04
CA VAL A 24 1.08 9.46 6.24
C VAL A 24 1.38 8.08 6.80
N ILE A 25 2.29 7.37 6.16
CA ILE A 25 2.63 5.98 6.47
C ILE A 25 4.10 5.95 6.90
N GLU A 26 4.36 5.42 8.10
CA GLU A 26 5.71 5.14 8.57
C GLU A 26 6.13 3.73 8.17
N LEU A 27 7.32 3.60 7.59
CA LEU A 27 7.81 2.34 7.02
C LEU A 27 8.79 1.67 7.99
N PHE A 28 8.51 0.42 8.34
CA PHE A 28 9.34 -0.41 9.22
C PHE A 28 10.55 -1.00 8.48
N THR A 29 11.41 -0.14 7.93
CA THR A 29 12.59 -0.56 7.13
C THR A 29 13.58 -1.42 7.91
N ASP A 30 13.57 -1.33 9.24
CA ASP A 30 14.35 -2.19 10.15
C ASP A 30 13.82 -3.64 10.23
N LYS A 31 12.60 -3.88 9.77
CA LYS A 31 11.92 -5.18 9.85
C LYS A 31 11.63 -5.78 8.48
N THR A 32 11.15 -4.97 7.54
CA THR A 32 10.75 -5.39 6.19
C THR A 32 11.39 -4.47 5.13
N PRO A 33 12.73 -4.48 5.00
CA PRO A 33 13.45 -3.54 4.15
C PRO A 33 13.04 -3.63 2.67
N LYS A 34 12.84 -4.83 2.10
CA LYS A 34 12.48 -4.97 0.68
C LYS A 34 11.06 -4.47 0.42
N THR A 35 10.12 -4.84 1.28
CA THR A 35 8.72 -4.39 1.19
C THR A 35 8.62 -2.88 1.32
N CYS A 36 9.31 -2.32 2.31
CA CYS A 36 9.31 -0.88 2.55
C CYS A 36 9.93 -0.10 1.39
N GLU A 37 11.03 -0.58 0.81
CA GLU A 37 11.67 0.10 -0.32
C GLU A 37 10.83 0.02 -1.60
N ASN A 38 10.16 -1.11 -1.83
CA ASN A 38 9.18 -1.25 -2.90
C ASN A 38 8.03 -0.23 -2.75
N PHE A 39 7.40 -0.18 -1.58
CA PHE A 39 6.30 0.74 -1.31
C PHE A 39 6.74 2.20 -1.43
N ARG A 40 7.88 2.56 -0.82
CA ARG A 40 8.46 3.90 -0.89
C ARG A 40 8.71 4.33 -2.33
N SER A 41 9.32 3.46 -3.12
CA SER A 41 9.66 3.76 -4.51
C SER A 41 8.43 3.94 -5.38
N LEU A 42 7.38 3.14 -5.16
CA LEU A 42 6.09 3.29 -5.83
C LEU A 42 5.36 4.57 -5.40
N CYS A 43 5.49 5.02 -4.15
CA CYS A 43 5.01 6.33 -3.72
C CYS A 43 5.74 7.48 -4.44
N THR A 44 7.06 7.39 -4.59
CA THR A 44 7.87 8.47 -5.17
C THR A 44 8.05 8.40 -6.68
N ALA A 45 7.60 7.32 -7.33
CA ALA A 45 7.90 6.99 -8.73
C ALA A 45 9.42 7.04 -9.04
N SER A 46 10.26 6.65 -8.08
CA SER A 46 11.71 6.84 -8.18
C SER A 46 12.40 5.85 -9.11
N SER A 47 11.81 4.66 -9.30
CA SER A 47 12.39 3.61 -10.13
C SER A 47 12.01 3.76 -11.60
N SER A 48 10.78 4.18 -11.89
CA SER A 48 10.32 4.60 -13.21
C SER A 48 9.01 5.37 -13.07
N SER A 49 8.70 6.24 -14.03
CA SER A 49 7.41 6.96 -14.06
C SER A 49 6.22 6.02 -14.26
N GLU A 50 6.45 4.81 -14.78
CA GLU A 50 5.44 3.78 -14.99
C GLU A 50 5.13 2.97 -13.72
N LEU A 51 6.06 2.94 -12.76
CA LEU A 51 5.89 2.24 -11.48
C LEU A 51 5.57 3.25 -10.39
N SER A 52 4.30 3.67 -10.33
CA SER A 52 3.84 4.62 -9.33
C SER A 52 2.45 4.31 -8.80
N TYR A 53 2.22 4.65 -7.53
CA TYR A 53 0.87 4.73 -6.96
C TYR A 53 0.12 6.00 -7.35
N LYS A 54 0.78 6.98 -7.97
CA LYS A 54 0.11 8.16 -8.50
C LYS A 54 -0.98 7.70 -9.45
N SER A 55 -2.18 8.24 -9.27
CA SER A 55 -3.36 7.87 -10.05
C SER A 55 -3.86 6.43 -9.82
N SER A 56 -3.20 5.59 -9.01
CA SER A 56 -3.73 4.26 -8.68
C SER A 56 -4.96 4.37 -7.77
N ILE A 57 -5.84 3.37 -7.87
CA ILE A 57 -7.07 3.30 -7.09
C ILE A 57 -7.09 2.16 -6.07
N PHE A 58 -7.86 2.31 -4.99
CA PHE A 58 -8.32 1.20 -4.15
C PHE A 58 -9.55 0.53 -4.78
N HIS A 59 -9.31 -0.50 -5.57
CA HIS A 59 -10.36 -1.19 -6.32
C HIS A 59 -11.30 -2.02 -5.42
N ARG A 60 -10.98 -2.18 -4.14
CA ARG A 60 -11.79 -2.97 -3.20
C ARG A 60 -11.80 -2.31 -1.82
N VAL A 61 -13.01 -2.08 -1.31
CA VAL A 61 -13.27 -1.52 0.02
C VAL A 61 -14.32 -2.37 0.70
N ILE A 62 -13.99 -2.85 1.91
CA ILE A 62 -14.89 -3.62 2.76
C ILE A 62 -14.96 -2.89 4.10
N GLU A 63 -16.14 -2.37 4.41
CA GLU A 63 -16.42 -1.68 5.67
C GLU A 63 -16.04 -2.57 6.87
N GLU A 64 -15.45 -1.96 7.90
CA GLU A 64 -15.01 -2.61 9.14
C GLU A 64 -13.96 -3.73 8.97
N PHE A 65 -13.39 -3.88 7.77
CA PHE A 65 -12.40 -4.90 7.51
C PHE A 65 -11.15 -4.33 6.87
N MET A 66 -11.22 -3.90 5.61
CA MET A 66 -10.03 -3.46 4.89
C MET A 66 -10.30 -2.66 3.61
N ILE A 67 -9.28 -1.87 3.24
CA ILE A 67 -9.20 -1.17 1.95
C ILE A 67 -8.01 -1.73 1.19
N GLN A 68 -8.20 -2.15 -0.05
CA GLN A 68 -7.16 -2.72 -0.90
C GLN A 68 -6.94 -1.87 -2.15
N GLY A 69 -5.68 -1.49 -2.39
CA GLY A 69 -5.26 -0.70 -3.53
C GLY A 69 -3.87 -1.06 -4.02
N GLY A 70 -3.28 -0.17 -4.83
CA GLY A 70 -1.93 -0.38 -5.36
C GLY A 70 -1.85 -1.33 -6.55
N ASP A 71 -2.97 -1.61 -7.22
CA ASP A 71 -2.92 -2.19 -8.57
C ASP A 71 -2.60 -1.06 -9.56
N ILE A 72 -1.32 -0.94 -9.89
CA ILE A 72 -0.79 0.14 -10.74
C ILE A 72 -0.86 -0.18 -12.23
N THR A 73 -1.26 -1.41 -12.62
CA THR A 73 -1.25 -1.84 -14.02
C THR A 73 -2.65 -2.02 -14.59
N ARG A 74 -3.60 -2.57 -13.82
CA ARG A 74 -4.96 -2.86 -14.30
C ARG A 74 -6.05 -2.17 -13.48
N GLY A 75 -5.78 -1.88 -12.21
CA GLY A 75 -6.78 -1.29 -11.31
C GLY A 75 -7.97 -2.21 -10.99
N ASP A 76 -7.90 -3.50 -11.30
CA ASP A 76 -8.98 -4.48 -11.10
C ASP A 76 -8.64 -5.55 -10.04
N GLY A 77 -7.49 -5.41 -9.38
CA GLY A 77 -6.96 -6.35 -8.41
C GLY A 77 -6.25 -7.55 -9.04
N LYS A 78 -6.24 -7.68 -10.38
CA LYS A 78 -5.51 -8.72 -11.10
C LYS A 78 -4.12 -8.27 -11.55
N GLY A 79 -3.82 -6.99 -11.49
CA GLY A 79 -2.54 -6.42 -11.88
C GLY A 79 -1.57 -6.20 -10.70
N GLY A 80 -0.72 -5.19 -10.87
CA GLY A 80 0.38 -4.85 -9.98
C GLY A 80 1.75 -5.30 -10.48
N ARG A 81 2.78 -4.57 -10.06
CA ARG A 81 4.18 -4.87 -10.40
C ARG A 81 5.12 -4.27 -9.35
N SER A 82 6.13 -5.02 -8.92
CA SER A 82 7.11 -4.51 -7.97
C SER A 82 8.23 -3.74 -8.68
N ILE A 83 9.03 -3.02 -7.90
CA ILE A 83 10.28 -2.40 -8.42
C ILE A 83 11.36 -3.43 -8.76
N TYR A 84 11.18 -4.69 -8.33
CA TYR A 84 12.13 -5.79 -8.53
C TYR A 84 11.74 -6.69 -9.71
N GLY A 85 10.65 -6.37 -10.42
CA GLY A 85 10.05 -7.24 -11.43
C GLY A 85 8.59 -7.51 -11.11
N ASP A 86 8.07 -8.66 -11.53
CA ASP A 86 6.63 -8.94 -11.41
C ASP A 86 6.20 -9.18 -9.96
N THR A 87 6.94 -10.01 -9.23
CA THR A 87 6.70 -10.30 -7.80
C THR A 87 8.01 -10.45 -7.02
N PHE A 88 7.93 -10.41 -5.70
CA PHE A 88 9.03 -10.67 -4.77
C PHE A 88 8.59 -11.51 -3.55
N GLU A 89 9.59 -12.10 -2.90
CA GLU A 89 9.45 -13.03 -1.76
C GLU A 89 8.81 -12.39 -0.52
N ASP A 90 8.19 -13.22 0.33
CA ASP A 90 7.65 -12.79 1.62
C ASP A 90 8.78 -12.49 2.63
N GLU A 91 8.73 -11.32 3.27
CA GLU A 91 9.62 -11.02 4.41
C GLU A 91 9.02 -11.53 5.73
N ASN A 92 9.86 -11.68 6.76
CA ASN A 92 9.39 -12.18 8.05
C ASN A 92 8.46 -11.17 8.74
N LEU A 93 7.23 -11.59 9.01
CA LEU A 93 6.21 -10.79 9.70
C LEU A 93 5.98 -11.20 11.16
N GLY A 94 6.72 -12.18 11.69
CA GLY A 94 6.54 -12.69 13.06
C GLY A 94 6.84 -11.70 14.20
N TRP A 95 7.15 -10.45 13.87
CA TRP A 95 7.35 -9.34 14.80
C TRP A 95 6.09 -8.47 14.97
N CYS A 96 5.04 -8.69 14.17
CA CYS A 96 3.80 -7.92 14.21
C CYS A 96 2.59 -8.79 13.86
N ASP A 97 1.49 -8.60 14.57
CA ASP A 97 0.20 -9.14 14.17
C ASP A 97 -0.32 -8.34 12.96
N ILE A 98 -0.52 -9.03 11.84
CA ILE A 98 -0.86 -8.42 10.53
C ILE A 98 -2.28 -7.85 10.46
N ASP A 99 -3.11 -8.16 11.45
CA ASP A 99 -4.51 -7.78 11.58
C ASP A 99 -4.72 -6.57 12.51
N LYS A 100 -3.65 -5.91 12.96
CA LYS A 100 -3.77 -4.74 13.82
C LYS A 100 -4.27 -3.51 13.05
N GLU A 101 -5.15 -2.75 13.70
CA GLU A 101 -5.70 -1.50 13.18
C GLU A 101 -4.64 -0.46 12.80
N GLY A 102 -4.83 0.14 11.63
CA GLY A 102 -3.96 1.17 11.07
C GLY A 102 -2.69 0.64 10.40
N LEU A 103 -2.54 -0.68 10.26
CA LEU A 103 -1.42 -1.27 9.53
C LEU A 103 -1.64 -1.30 8.01
N VAL A 104 -0.52 -1.16 7.31
CA VAL A 104 -0.42 -1.34 5.86
C VAL A 104 0.36 -2.62 5.58
N CYS A 105 -0.28 -3.58 4.93
CA CYS A 105 0.27 -4.90 4.61
C CYS A 105 0.28 -5.12 3.10
N MET A 106 1.17 -5.97 2.59
CA MET A 106 1.17 -6.33 1.17
C MET A 106 0.03 -7.30 0.86
N ALA A 107 -0.66 -7.07 -0.26
CA ALA A 107 -1.58 -8.05 -0.81
C ALA A 107 -0.79 -9.03 -1.66
N ASN A 108 -1.01 -10.33 -1.43
CA ASN A 108 -0.40 -11.40 -2.21
C ASN A 108 -1.46 -12.40 -2.73
N ARG A 109 -1.05 -13.32 -3.60
CA ARG A 109 -1.87 -14.41 -4.15
C ARG A 109 -1.32 -15.78 -3.81
N GLY A 110 -0.72 -15.89 -2.64
CA GLY A 110 0.02 -17.07 -2.19
C GLY A 110 1.47 -16.72 -1.82
N LYS A 111 2.20 -17.76 -1.43
CA LYS A 111 3.59 -17.63 -0.97
C LYS A 111 4.48 -16.97 -2.02
N ASP A 112 5.27 -16.00 -1.60
CA ASP A 112 6.30 -15.29 -2.39
C ASP A 112 5.73 -14.55 -3.63
N THR A 113 4.54 -13.97 -3.50
CA THR A 113 3.85 -13.26 -4.61
C THR A 113 3.55 -11.80 -4.30
N ASN A 114 4.38 -11.14 -3.48
CA ASN A 114 4.22 -9.71 -3.21
C ASN A 114 4.53 -8.89 -4.46
N SER A 115 3.78 -7.81 -4.68
CA SER A 115 3.93 -6.96 -5.88
C SER A 115 3.82 -5.49 -5.53
N SER A 116 2.85 -4.76 -6.09
CA SER A 116 2.54 -3.38 -5.71
C SER A 116 1.27 -3.27 -4.87
N GLN A 117 0.42 -4.29 -4.87
CA GLN A 117 -0.87 -4.21 -4.17
C GLN A 117 -0.68 -4.26 -2.66
N TYR A 118 -1.47 -3.46 -1.94
CA TYR A 118 -1.44 -3.35 -0.49
C TYR A 118 -2.85 -3.28 0.10
N VAL A 119 -2.94 -3.60 1.38
CA VAL A 119 -4.16 -3.61 2.17
C VAL A 119 -3.96 -2.75 3.40
N TRP A 120 -4.97 -1.95 3.74
CA TRP A 120 -5.08 -1.24 5.01
C TRP A 120 -6.04 -2.00 5.91
N CYS A 121 -5.55 -2.46 7.06
CA CYS A 121 -6.34 -3.24 8.02
C CYS A 121 -7.08 -2.34 9.01
N TYR A 122 -8.35 -2.69 9.28
CA TYR A 122 -9.23 -2.10 10.28
C TYR A 122 -9.16 -0.58 10.30
N ILE A 123 -9.78 0.02 9.31
CA ILE A 123 -10.03 1.45 9.27
C ILE A 123 -11.34 1.66 10.04
N SER A 124 -11.30 1.85 11.36
CA SER A 124 -12.45 2.33 12.14
C SER A 124 -12.68 3.81 11.83
N PHE A 125 -13.15 4.10 10.62
CA PHE A 125 -13.58 5.43 10.25
C PHE A 125 -15.09 5.36 10.12
N GLY A 126 -15.79 6.07 11.00
CA GLY A 126 -17.21 6.35 10.81
C GLY A 126 -17.41 6.95 9.41
N ILE A 127 -18.08 6.18 8.54
CA ILE A 127 -18.57 6.56 7.21
C ILE A 127 -17.50 7.23 6.32
N ILE A 128 -16.66 6.44 5.63
CA ILE A 128 -16.08 6.85 4.35
C ILE A 128 -16.12 5.66 3.37
N THR A 129 -17.17 5.62 2.57
CA THR A 129 -17.29 4.77 1.39
C THR A 129 -16.27 5.26 0.34
N VAL A 130 -15.12 4.59 0.18
CA VAL A 130 -14.15 4.94 -0.86
C VAL A 130 -14.42 4.08 -2.10
N THR A 131 -15.04 4.67 -3.13
CA THR A 131 -15.15 4.07 -4.48
C THR A 131 -14.31 4.89 -5.45
N LEU A 132 -13.71 4.22 -6.41
CA LEU A 132 -12.37 4.56 -6.83
C LEU A 132 -12.20 4.31 -8.32
N SER A 133 -11.80 5.37 -9.02
CA SER A 133 -11.59 5.36 -10.46
C SER A 133 -10.53 6.40 -10.84
N ILE A 134 -9.62 6.00 -11.73
CA ILE A 134 -8.35 6.65 -12.07
C ILE A 134 -8.57 7.71 -13.18
N ARG A 135 -7.88 8.85 -13.05
CA ARG A 135 -7.17 9.46 -14.18
C ARG A 135 -5.68 9.37 -13.92
#